data_AF-A0A844KV18-F1
#
_entry.id   AF-A0A844KV18-F1
#
_cell.length_a   1.000
_cell.length_b   1.000
_cell.length_c   1.000
_cell.angle_alpha   90.00
_cell.angle_beta   90.00
_cell.angle_gamma   90.00
#
_symmetry.space_group_name_H-M   'P 1'
#
loop_
_entity.id
_entity.type
_entity.pdbx_description
1 polymer ?
#
loop_
_entity_poly.entity_id
_entity_poly.type
_entity_poly.pdbx_seq_one_letter_code
_entity_poly.pdbx_strand_id
1 'polypeptide(L)'
;LVLVFLLFYASLRSYSGGSHCKSRIGCFLISMAILFIPVYTYEPVMKNVPNALILLIGVLAVVIIIVLAPVESINKPLDEEERRYYARVTHCITALQVCVLIILFCLDLQDYFYAGYVSIVLVAGFMVIGK
;
A
#
# COMPACT_ATOMS: atom_id res chain seq x y z
N LEU A 1 -4.28 -14.58 -3.77
CA LEU A 1 -3.49 -13.42 -4.24
C LEU A 1 -4.31 -12.13 -4.29
N VAL A 2 -5.22 -11.95 -5.26
CA VAL A 2 -5.97 -10.68 -5.45
C VAL A 2 -6.78 -10.26 -4.22
N LEU A 3 -7.48 -11.19 -3.56
CA LEU A 3 -8.26 -10.85 -2.34
C LEU A 3 -7.38 -10.41 -1.18
N VAL A 4 -6.21 -11.02 -1.01
CA VAL A 4 -5.24 -10.65 0.04
C VAL A 4 -4.63 -9.28 -0.28
N PHE A 5 -4.23 -9.07 -1.53
CA PHE A 5 -3.82 -7.75 -2.01
C PHE A 5 -4.89 -6.69 -1.72
N LEU A 6 -6.15 -6.95 -2.08
CA LEU A 6 -7.28 -6.05 -1.86
C LEU A 6 -7.48 -5.75 -0.37
N LEU A 7 -7.38 -6.75 0.50
CA LEU A 7 -7.52 -6.56 1.94
C LEU A 7 -6.46 -5.59 2.47
N PHE A 8 -5.19 -5.79 2.11
CA PHE A 8 -4.10 -4.91 2.52
C PHE A 8 -4.25 -3.51 1.90
N TYR A 9 -4.55 -3.47 0.60
CA TYR A 9 -4.61 -2.23 -0.18
C TYR A 9 -5.78 -1.35 0.26
N ALA A 10 -6.99 -1.92 0.32
CA ALA A 10 -8.20 -1.17 0.66
C ALA A 10 -8.14 -0.66 2.11
N SER A 11 -7.68 -1.49 3.05
CA SER A 11 -7.57 -1.07 4.46
C SER A 11 -6.58 0.09 4.62
N LEU A 12 -5.40 0.03 3.99
CA LEU A 12 -4.42 1.10 4.14
C LEU A 12 -4.82 2.37 3.36
N ARG A 13 -5.22 2.22 2.09
CA ARG A 13 -5.56 3.34 1.18
C ARG A 13 -6.75 4.17 1.67
N SER A 14 -7.69 3.55 2.38
CA SER A 14 -8.89 4.23 2.89
C SER A 14 -8.56 5.28 3.97
N TYR A 15 -7.47 5.09 4.72
CA TYR A 15 -7.08 6.01 5.79
C TYR A 15 -5.85 6.85 5.42
N SER A 16 -4.93 6.32 4.61
CA SER A 16 -3.68 7.01 4.26
C SER A 16 -3.87 8.18 3.30
N GLY A 17 -4.98 8.23 2.56
CA GLY A 17 -5.15 9.17 1.45
C GLY A 17 -4.22 8.87 0.27
N GLY A 18 -4.08 9.83 -0.65
CA GLY A 18 -3.25 9.72 -1.86
C GLY A 18 -3.92 10.29 -3.12
N SER A 19 -3.32 10.08 -4.29
CA SER A 19 -3.80 10.67 -5.56
C SER A 19 -5.25 10.27 -5.91
N HIS A 20 -6.09 11.28 -6.14
CA HIS A 20 -7.44 11.11 -6.69
C HIS A 20 -7.46 11.62 -8.14
N CYS A 21 -7.94 10.81 -9.07
CA CYS A 21 -8.14 11.28 -10.44
C CYS A 21 -9.33 12.24 -10.51
N LYS A 22 -9.23 13.26 -11.36
CA LYS A 22 -10.32 14.22 -11.62
C LYS A 22 -11.55 13.59 -12.29
N SER A 23 -11.41 12.39 -12.88
CA SER A 23 -12.48 11.65 -13.56
C SER A 23 -12.79 10.32 -12.87
N ARG A 24 -14.09 10.04 -12.70
CA ARG A 24 -14.62 8.78 -12.15
C ARG A 24 -14.18 7.57 -12.96
N ILE A 25 -14.16 7.68 -14.29
CA ILE A 25 -13.74 6.60 -15.19
C ILE A 25 -12.23 6.32 -15.03
N GLY A 26 -11.42 7.37 -14.88
CA GLY A 26 -9.98 7.24 -14.63
C GLY A 26 -9.69 6.48 -13.34
N CYS A 27 -10.35 6.86 -12.23
CA CYS A 27 -10.24 6.12 -10.97
C CYS A 27 -10.65 4.66 -11.11
N PHE A 28 -11.75 4.37 -11.82
CA PHE A 28 -12.24 3.01 -12.03
C PHE A 28 -11.23 2.16 -12.80
N LEU A 29 -10.70 2.67 -13.92
CA LEU A 29 -9.72 1.95 -14.74
C LEU A 29 -8.41 1.70 -13.97
N ILE A 30 -7.91 2.68 -13.22
CA ILE A 30 -6.72 2.49 -12.38
C ILE A 30 -6.99 1.45 -11.29
N SER A 31 -8.14 1.54 -10.61
CA SER A 31 -8.52 0.59 -9.56
C SER A 31 -8.65 -0.83 -10.08
N MET A 32 -9.07 -1.01 -11.33
CA MET A 32 -9.13 -2.32 -11.98
C MET A 32 -7.73 -2.78 -12.39
N ALA A 33 -6.89 -1.89 -12.94
CA ALA A 33 -5.54 -2.20 -13.38
C ALA A 33 -4.62 -2.68 -12.23
N ILE A 34 -4.71 -2.04 -11.05
CA ILE A 34 -3.85 -2.41 -9.92
C ILE A 34 -4.09 -3.85 -9.41
N LEU A 35 -5.28 -4.42 -9.63
CA LEU A 35 -5.60 -5.78 -9.20
C LEU A 35 -4.79 -6.85 -9.95
N PHE A 36 -4.35 -6.53 -11.15
CA PHE A 36 -3.56 -7.40 -12.00
C PHE A 36 -2.08 -7.42 -11.62
N ILE A 37 -1.59 -6.35 -10.95
CA ILE A 37 -0.18 -6.21 -10.57
C ILE A 37 0.31 -7.44 -9.77
N PRO A 38 -0.26 -7.80 -8.61
CA PRO A 38 0.26 -8.91 -7.81
C PRO A 38 0.23 -10.26 -8.55
N VAL A 39 -0.61 -10.42 -9.59
CA VAL A 39 -0.69 -11.65 -10.38
C VAL A 39 0.42 -11.70 -11.44
N TYR A 40 0.63 -10.62 -12.19
CA TYR A 40 1.60 -10.61 -13.29
C TYR A 40 3.03 -10.36 -12.85
N THR A 41 3.25 -9.69 -11.71
CA THR A 41 4.59 -9.34 -11.26
C THR A 41 5.18 -10.35 -10.28
N TYR A 42 4.38 -11.29 -9.74
CA TYR A 42 4.84 -12.26 -8.74
C TYR A 42 6.05 -13.06 -9.20
N GLU A 43 5.89 -13.87 -10.25
CA GLU A 43 6.98 -14.72 -10.74
C GLU A 43 8.24 -13.95 -11.12
N PRO A 44 8.18 -12.89 -11.96
CA PRO A 44 9.40 -12.21 -12.38
C PRO A 44 10.10 -11.52 -11.20
N VAL A 45 9.36 -10.99 -10.22
CA VAL A 45 9.98 -10.35 -9.05
C VAL A 45 10.60 -11.39 -8.12
N MET A 46 9.85 -12.42 -7.73
CA MET A 46 10.34 -13.42 -6.77
C MET A 46 11.48 -14.28 -7.32
N LYS A 47 11.57 -14.49 -8.65
CA LYS A 47 12.67 -15.26 -9.27
C LYS A 47 13.93 -14.44 -9.55
N ASN A 48 13.78 -13.16 -9.91
CA ASN A 48 14.90 -12.37 -10.44
C ASN A 48 15.39 -11.25 -9.51
N VAL A 49 14.61 -10.88 -8.48
CA VAL A 49 14.99 -9.80 -7.56
C VAL A 49 15.52 -10.39 -6.26
N PRO A 50 16.71 -9.99 -5.79
CA PRO A 50 17.24 -10.45 -4.51
C PRO A 50 16.33 -10.07 -3.34
N ASN A 51 16.12 -10.99 -2.39
CA ASN A 51 15.29 -10.75 -1.21
C ASN A 51 15.71 -9.50 -0.41
N ALA A 52 17.03 -9.23 -0.32
CA ALA A 52 17.53 -8.03 0.35
C ALA A 52 17.00 -6.72 -0.29
N LEU A 53 16.87 -6.69 -1.62
CA LEU A 53 16.35 -5.52 -2.34
C LEU A 53 14.83 -5.39 -2.16
N ILE A 54 14.10 -6.51 -2.17
CA ILE A 54 12.66 -6.54 -1.87
C ILE A 54 12.41 -5.96 -0.46
N LEU A 55 13.15 -6.43 0.54
CA LEU A 55 13.03 -5.95 1.91
C LEU A 55 13.40 -4.46 2.03
N LEU A 56 14.46 -4.01 1.35
CA LEU A 56 14.84 -2.59 1.34
C LEU A 56 13.72 -1.70 0.79
N ILE A 57 13.15 -2.06 -0.36
CA ILE A 57 12.02 -1.32 -0.96
C ILE A 57 10.81 -1.31 -0.02
N GLY A 58 10.53 -2.45 0.65
CA GLY A 58 9.47 -2.55 1.65
C GLY A 58 9.65 -1.59 2.83
N VAL A 59 10.88 -1.52 3.38
CA VAL A 59 11.21 -0.59 4.46
C VAL A 59 11.03 0.87 4.00
N LEU A 60 11.51 1.21 2.81
CA LEU A 60 11.35 2.56 2.26
C LEU A 60 9.87 2.91 2.07
N ALA A 61 9.05 1.99 1.58
CA ALA A 61 7.61 2.19 1.43
C ALA A 61 6.92 2.45 2.78
N VAL A 62 7.27 1.70 3.83
CA VAL A 62 6.75 1.92 5.19
C VAL A 62 7.16 3.30 5.72
N VAL A 63 8.41 3.71 5.54
CA VAL A 63 8.89 5.05 5.95
C VAL A 63 8.09 6.14 5.24
N ILE A 64 7.89 6.01 3.93
CA ILE A 64 7.07 6.94 3.14
C ILE A 64 5.65 7.03 3.72
N ILE A 65 5.01 5.90 4.00
CA ILE A 65 3.66 5.89 4.58
C ILE A 65 3.63 6.59 5.93
N ILE A 66 4.59 6.33 6.81
CA ILE A 66 4.62 6.95 8.15
C ILE A 66 4.80 8.47 8.04
N VAL A 67 5.66 8.94 7.15
CA VAL A 67 6.01 10.37 6.99
C VAL A 67 4.92 11.14 6.24
N LEU A 68 4.29 10.53 5.24
CA LEU A 68 3.34 11.22 4.37
C LEU A 68 1.88 11.09 4.83
N ALA A 69 1.57 10.19 5.77
CA ALA A 69 0.18 9.98 6.20
C ALA A 69 -0.33 11.06 7.17
N PRO A 70 -1.61 11.47 7.03
CA PRO A 70 -2.49 11.24 5.89
C PRO A 70 -2.16 12.23 4.77
N VAL A 71 -2.29 11.80 3.51
CA VAL A 71 -2.22 12.70 2.36
C VAL A 71 -3.59 13.33 2.16
N GLU A 72 -3.67 14.64 2.40
CA GLU A 72 -4.89 15.43 2.17
C GLU A 72 -5.25 15.43 0.68
N SER A 73 -6.56 15.39 0.39
CA SER A 73 -7.06 15.52 -0.97
C SER A 73 -7.66 16.91 -1.17
N ILE A 74 -7.44 17.52 -2.33
CA ILE A 74 -8.00 18.84 -2.68
C ILE A 74 -9.54 18.85 -2.54
N ASN A 75 -10.19 17.71 -2.80
CA ASN A 75 -11.65 17.59 -2.76
C ASN A 75 -12.20 17.29 -1.36
N LYS A 76 -11.34 17.03 -0.37
CA LYS A 76 -11.70 16.77 1.02
C LYS A 76 -10.59 17.28 1.94
N PRO A 77 -10.54 18.61 2.19
CA PRO A 77 -9.64 19.16 3.20
C PRO A 77 -10.02 18.56 4.56
N LEU A 78 -9.01 18.15 5.32
CA LEU A 78 -9.20 17.58 6.65
C LEU A 78 -9.06 18.68 7.69
N ASP A 79 -9.89 18.62 8.74
CA ASP A 79 -9.60 19.41 9.93
C ASP A 79 -8.42 18.79 10.71
N GLU A 80 -7.90 19.53 11.70
CA GLU A 80 -6.76 19.07 12.50
C GLU A 80 -7.05 17.82 13.34
N GLU A 81 -8.31 17.59 13.73
CA GLU A 81 -8.71 16.43 14.52
C GLU A 81 -8.78 15.17 13.63
N GLU A 82 -9.45 15.28 12.49
CA GLU A 82 -9.52 14.26 11.44
C GLU A 82 -8.11 13.89 10.97
N ARG A 83 -7.27 14.88 10.67
CA ARG A 83 -5.89 14.62 10.22
C ARG A 83 -5.11 13.78 11.23
N ARG A 84 -5.20 14.10 12.53
CA ARG A 84 -4.54 13.32 13.59
C ARG A 84 -5.13 11.93 13.73
N TYR A 85 -6.45 11.80 13.59
CA TYR A 85 -7.14 10.52 13.62
C TYR A 85 -6.68 9.62 12.46
N TYR A 86 -6.76 10.10 11.22
CA TYR A 86 -6.34 9.35 10.03
C TYR A 86 -4.85 8.99 10.08
N ALA A 87 -3.97 9.90 10.52
CA ALA A 87 -2.54 9.59 10.72
C ALA A 87 -2.36 8.39 11.64
N ARG A 88 -2.99 8.44 12.82
CA ARG A 88 -2.88 7.40 13.85
C ARG A 88 -3.41 6.06 13.34
N VAL A 89 -4.58 6.07 12.70
CA VAL A 89 -5.17 4.84 12.16
C VAL A 89 -4.30 4.26 11.06
N THR A 90 -3.78 5.08 10.13
CA THR A 90 -2.84 4.63 9.11
C THR A 90 -1.59 4.00 9.73
N HIS A 91 -0.97 4.63 10.72
CA HIS A 91 0.21 4.06 11.40
C HIS A 91 -0.11 2.73 12.09
N CYS A 92 -1.26 2.62 12.77
CA CYS A 92 -1.71 1.36 13.38
C CYS A 92 -1.94 0.24 12.34
N ILE A 93 -2.59 0.56 11.22
CA ILE A 93 -2.83 -0.39 10.12
C ILE A 93 -1.49 -0.82 9.51
N THR A 94 -0.58 0.11 9.23
CA THR A 94 0.75 -0.20 8.68
C THR A 94 1.53 -1.11 9.63
N ALA A 95 1.55 -0.81 10.93
CA ALA A 95 2.22 -1.65 11.92
C ALA A 95 1.63 -3.08 11.94
N LEU A 96 0.29 -3.20 11.95
CA LEU A 96 -0.38 -4.49 11.89
C LEU A 96 -0.03 -5.26 10.61
N GLN A 97 -0.09 -4.61 9.45
CA GLN A 97 0.24 -5.23 8.17
C GLN A 97 1.70 -5.68 8.10
N VAL A 98 2.64 -4.87 8.61
CA VAL A 98 4.06 -5.26 8.69
C VAL A 98 4.24 -6.49 9.58
N CYS A 99 3.58 -6.56 10.73
CA CYS A 99 3.61 -7.76 11.58
C CYS A 99 3.08 -8.99 10.84
N VAL A 100 1.97 -8.87 10.11
CA VAL A 100 1.42 -9.97 9.29
C VAL A 100 2.40 -10.37 8.19
N LEU A 101 3.04 -9.42 7.49
CA LEU A 101 4.03 -9.72 6.47
C LEU A 101 5.25 -10.46 7.04
N ILE A 102 5.74 -10.06 8.21
CA ILE A 102 6.84 -10.77 8.89
C ILE A 102 6.42 -12.21 9.18
N ILE A 103 5.21 -12.43 9.70
CA ILE A 103 4.69 -13.79 9.97
C ILE A 103 4.59 -14.60 8.67
N LEU A 104 4.02 -14.04 7.60
CA LEU A 104 3.90 -14.72 6.31
C LEU A 104 5.27 -15.08 5.72
N PHE A 105 6.27 -14.19 5.86
CA PHE A 105 7.63 -14.44 5.44
C PHE A 105 8.29 -15.57 6.25
N CYS A 106 8.13 -15.56 7.58
CA CYS A 106 8.67 -16.60 8.46
C CYS A 106 8.03 -17.98 8.24
N LEU A 107 6.77 -18.02 7.78
CA LEU A 107 6.05 -19.25 7.44
C LEU A 107 6.27 -19.71 5.98
N ASP A 108 7.13 -19.03 5.23
CA ASP A 108 7.41 -19.28 3.81
C ASP A 108 6.16 -19.22 2.90
N LEU A 109 5.18 -18.42 3.31
CA LEU A 109 3.93 -18.18 2.58
C LEU A 109 4.12 -17.07 1.53
N GLN A 110 5.03 -17.29 0.59
CA GLN A 110 5.57 -16.27 -0.32
C GLN A 110 4.53 -15.59 -1.21
N ASP A 111 3.53 -16.34 -1.72
CA ASP A 111 2.43 -15.79 -2.52
C ASP A 111 1.67 -14.70 -1.74
N TYR A 112 1.32 -15.00 -0.50
CA TYR A 112 0.54 -14.10 0.36
C TYR A 112 1.39 -12.93 0.86
N PHE A 113 2.65 -13.20 1.21
CA PHE A 113 3.63 -12.15 1.53
C PHE A 113 3.74 -11.15 0.38
N TYR A 114 3.92 -11.65 -0.85
CA TYR A 114 4.09 -10.79 -2.03
C TYR A 114 2.85 -9.93 -2.30
N ALA A 115 1.65 -10.51 -2.15
CA ALA A 115 0.40 -9.78 -2.33
C ALA A 115 0.27 -8.60 -1.35
N GLY A 116 0.62 -8.79 -0.07
CA GLY A 116 0.63 -7.70 0.91
C GLY A 116 1.79 -6.72 0.71
N TYR A 117 2.98 -7.21 0.34
CA TYR A 117 4.16 -6.39 0.04
C TYR A 117 3.90 -5.40 -1.10
N VAL A 118 3.40 -5.89 -2.25
CA VAL A 118 3.08 -5.04 -3.40
C VAL A 118 2.02 -4.00 -3.05
N SER A 119 1.06 -4.35 -2.20
CA SER A 119 0.05 -3.39 -1.72
C SER A 119 0.69 -2.21 -0.98
N ILE A 120 1.57 -2.46 -0.01
CA ILE A 120 2.27 -1.41 0.75
C ILE A 120 3.09 -0.51 -0.20
N VAL A 121 3.82 -1.11 -1.14
CA VAL A 121 4.63 -0.37 -2.12
C VAL A 121 3.76 0.51 -3.03
N LEU A 122 2.63 -0.01 -3.52
CA LEU A 122 1.71 0.77 -4.35
C LEU A 122 1.06 1.92 -3.59
N VAL A 123 0.65 1.70 -2.34
CA VAL A 123 0.07 2.77 -1.51
C VAL A 123 1.11 3.87 -1.27
N ALA A 124 2.34 3.52 -0.92
CA ALA A 124 3.42 4.48 -0.78
C ALA A 124 3.65 5.29 -2.07
N GLY A 125 3.64 4.63 -3.23
CA GLY A 125 3.73 5.30 -4.54
C GLY A 125 2.60 6.30 -4.79
N PHE A 126 1.35 5.93 -4.47
CA PHE A 126 0.21 6.84 -4.60
C PHE A 126 0.23 8.02 -3.64
N MET A 127 0.87 7.87 -2.48
CA MET A 127 1.07 8.98 -1.52
C MET A 127 2.12 9.97 -2.03
N VAL A 128 3.18 9.49 -2.67
CA VAL A 128 4.20 10.36 -3.30
C VAL A 128 3.62 11.13 -4.48
N ILE A 129 2.82 10.49 -5.34
CA ILE A 129 2.18 11.14 -6.50
C ILE A 129 1.05 12.10 -6.07
N GLY A 130 0.45 11.86 -4.91
CA GLY A 130 -0.68 12.64 -4.39
C GLY A 130 -0.29 13.93 -3.66
N LYS A 131 1.00 14.13 -3.33
CA LYS A 131 1.54 15.40 -2.87
C LYS A 131 1.87 16.32 -4.05
#